data_AF-A0A970ZLN0-F1
#
_entry.id   AF-A0A970ZLN0-F1
#
_cell.length_a   1.000
_cell.length_b   1.000
_cell.length_c   1.000
_cell.angle_alpha   90.00
_cell.angle_beta   90.00
_cell.angle_gamma   90.00
#
_symmetry.space_group_name_H-M   'P 1'
#
loop_
_entity.id
_entity.type
_entity.pdbx_description
1 polymer ?
#
loop_
_entity_poly.entity_id
_entity_poly.type
_entity_poly.pdbx_seq_one_letter_code
_entity_poly.pdbx_strand_id
1 'polypeptide(L)'
;MNALDILKQDHERVKDLFAEYDTLSGDGSKRNDIAQTVLKELEIHSRVEEDIFYPAMRARSGKDGKELVRHSMSEHEAIDELVAELKETDPSDPDFDDRFLELMEDVEEHFEEEEAEMFPKARILGKELDVIGRQIQEEKDSLRT
;
A
#
# COMPACT_ATOMS: atom_id res chain seq x y z
N MET A 1 -9.61 4.48 15.61
CA MET A 1 -9.61 4.41 14.14
C MET A 1 -9.93 2.97 13.79
N ASN A 2 -10.85 2.77 12.85
CA ASN A 2 -11.14 1.42 12.34
C ASN A 2 -10.15 1.07 11.22
N ALA A 3 -10.16 -0.17 10.73
CA ALA A 3 -9.25 -0.64 9.68
C ALA A 3 -9.22 0.28 8.45
N LEU A 4 -10.38 0.69 7.92
CA LEU A 4 -10.46 1.53 6.73
C LEU A 4 -9.86 2.92 6.97
N ASP A 5 -10.00 3.47 8.18
CA ASP A 5 -9.39 4.76 8.51
C ASP A 5 -7.85 4.66 8.51
N ILE A 6 -7.31 3.52 8.92
CA ILE A 6 -5.85 3.29 9.00
C ILE A 6 -5.27 3.06 7.61
N LEU A 7 -5.90 2.22 6.79
CA LEU A 7 -5.45 1.96 5.42
C LEU A 7 -5.52 3.21 4.55
N LYS A 8 -6.61 3.99 4.63
CA LYS A 8 -6.69 5.31 3.99
C LYS A 8 -5.57 6.26 4.43
N GLN A 9 -5.19 6.24 5.71
CA GLN A 9 -4.07 7.07 6.18
C GLN A 9 -2.74 6.64 5.58
N ASP A 10 -2.54 5.35 5.30
CA ASP A 10 -1.36 4.88 4.58
C ASP A 10 -1.39 5.36 3.13
N HIS A 11 -2.54 5.24 2.46
CA HIS A 11 -2.68 5.71 1.08
C HIS A 11 -2.34 7.19 0.96
N GLU A 12 -2.94 8.03 1.81
CA GLU A 12 -2.65 9.47 1.83
C GLU A 12 -1.18 9.76 2.14
N ARG A 13 -0.58 9.01 3.08
CA ARG A 13 0.83 9.17 3.43
C ARG A 13 1.76 8.85 2.26
N VAL A 14 1.47 7.78 1.51
CA VAL A 14 2.25 7.37 0.34
C VAL A 14 2.05 8.37 -0.81
N LYS A 15 0.81 8.81 -1.08
CA LYS A 15 0.51 9.86 -2.06
C LYS A 15 1.23 11.19 -1.75
N ASP A 16 1.30 11.57 -0.47
CA ASP A 16 2.06 12.75 -0.03
C ASP A 16 3.57 12.58 -0.32
N LEU A 17 4.13 11.38 -0.13
CA LEU A 17 5.53 11.08 -0.44
C LEU A 17 5.80 11.11 -1.95
N PHE A 18 4.88 10.58 -2.75
CA PHE A 18 4.93 10.66 -4.21
C PHE A 18 4.94 12.11 -4.69
N ALA A 19 4.04 12.94 -4.17
CA ALA A 19 4.03 14.37 -4.47
C ALA A 19 5.34 15.06 -4.05
N GLU A 20 5.90 14.71 -2.89
CA GLU A 20 7.21 15.24 -2.46
C GLU A 20 8.33 14.80 -3.41
N TYR A 21 8.34 13.54 -3.83
CA TYR A 21 9.31 12.97 -4.77
C TYR A 21 9.34 13.74 -6.11
N ASP A 22 8.17 14.04 -6.67
CA ASP A 22 8.02 14.79 -7.93
C ASP A 22 8.52 16.24 -7.83
N THR A 23 8.30 16.89 -6.68
CA THR A 23 8.69 18.30 -6.50
C THR A 23 10.20 18.51 -6.38
N LEU A 24 10.97 17.46 -6.08
CA LEU A 24 12.41 17.54 -5.75
C LEU A 24 13.35 17.45 -6.96
N SER A 25 12.90 17.92 -8.13
CA SER A 25 13.72 17.96 -9.36
C SER A 25 15.14 18.50 -9.11
N GLY A 26 16.14 17.60 -9.11
CA GLY A 26 17.57 17.93 -8.96
C GLY A 26 18.20 17.72 -7.57
N ASP A 27 17.45 17.31 -6.54
CA ASP A 27 18.00 16.93 -5.23
C ASP A 27 17.99 15.40 -5.04
N GLY A 28 18.96 14.73 -5.69
CA GLY A 28 19.01 13.26 -5.73
C GLY A 28 19.12 12.57 -4.37
N SER A 29 19.74 13.21 -3.37
CA SER A 29 19.82 12.63 -2.02
C SER A 29 18.47 12.59 -1.33
N LYS A 30 17.68 13.68 -1.42
CA LYS A 30 16.34 13.71 -0.81
C LYS A 30 15.35 12.82 -1.54
N ARG A 31 15.40 12.77 -2.87
CA ARG A 31 14.58 11.84 -3.66
C ARG A 31 14.82 10.40 -3.25
N ASN A 32 16.08 10.02 -3.05
CA ASN A 32 16.44 8.70 -2.54
C ASN A 32 15.83 8.43 -1.14
N ASP A 33 16.01 9.34 -0.19
CA ASP A 33 15.44 9.18 1.15
C ASP A 33 13.90 8.99 1.13
N ILE A 34 13.21 9.72 0.25
CA ILE A 34 11.76 9.57 0.04
C ILE A 34 11.43 8.24 -0.61
N ALA A 35 12.14 7.84 -1.66
CA ALA A 35 11.92 6.56 -2.32
C ALA A 35 12.10 5.39 -1.34
N GLN A 36 13.16 5.39 -0.54
CA GLN A 36 13.37 4.38 0.50
C GLN A 36 12.27 4.38 1.57
N THR A 37 11.73 5.56 1.89
CA THR A 37 10.59 5.67 2.81
C THR A 37 9.34 5.06 2.19
N VAL A 38 9.02 5.39 0.93
CA VAL A 38 7.89 4.81 0.18
C VAL A 38 7.99 3.29 0.14
N LEU A 39 9.13 2.75 -0.30
CA LEU A 39 9.33 1.31 -0.45
C LEU A 39 9.04 0.58 0.87
N LYS A 40 9.52 1.14 1.99
CA LYS A 40 9.24 0.59 3.33
C LYS A 40 7.77 0.72 3.75
N GLU A 41 7.11 1.84 3.47
CA GLU A 41 5.69 2.02 3.81
C GLU A 41 4.81 1.06 3.00
N LEU A 42 5.12 0.84 1.71
CA LEU A 42 4.43 -0.12 0.86
C LEU A 42 4.59 -1.57 1.36
N GLU A 43 5.81 -2.00 1.71
CA GLU A 43 6.03 -3.33 2.29
C GLU A 43 5.21 -3.56 3.58
N ILE A 44 5.10 -2.54 4.42
CA ILE A 44 4.31 -2.64 5.66
C ILE A 44 2.82 -2.66 5.34
N HIS A 45 2.39 -1.84 4.38
CA HIS A 45 1.00 -1.71 3.97
C HIS A 45 0.48 -2.99 3.32
N SER A 46 1.16 -3.51 2.29
CA SER A 46 0.76 -4.76 1.61
C SER A 46 0.70 -5.92 2.61
N ARG A 47 1.69 -6.00 3.51
CA ARG A 47 1.74 -7.03 4.57
C ARG A 47 0.50 -7.05 5.46
N VAL A 48 0.06 -5.89 5.97
CA VAL A 48 -1.09 -5.85 6.89
C VAL A 48 -2.41 -6.09 6.17
N GLU A 49 -2.51 -5.72 4.90
CA GLU A 49 -3.68 -6.03 4.11
C GLU A 49 -3.80 -7.52 3.85
N GLU A 50 -2.72 -8.16 3.40
CA GLU A 50 -2.67 -9.58 3.09
C GLU A 50 -2.86 -10.49 4.30
N ASP A 51 -2.21 -10.15 5.42
CA ASP A 51 -2.26 -11.00 6.61
C ASP A 51 -3.55 -10.79 7.42
N ILE A 52 -4.19 -9.63 7.33
CA ILE A 52 -5.25 -9.23 8.26
C ILE A 52 -6.53 -8.79 7.54
N PHE A 53 -6.46 -7.77 6.68
CA PHE A 53 -7.66 -7.17 6.08
C PHE A 53 -8.32 -8.07 5.04
N TYR A 54 -7.57 -8.57 4.08
CA TYR A 54 -8.01 -9.43 2.99
C TYR A 54 -8.61 -10.76 3.46
N PRO A 55 -8.03 -11.47 4.46
CA PRO A 55 -8.66 -12.65 5.04
C PRO A 55 -10.03 -12.34 5.65
N ALA A 56 -10.16 -11.22 6.37
CA ALA A 56 -11.43 -10.80 6.95
C ALA A 56 -12.46 -10.48 5.88
N MET A 57 -12.06 -9.80 4.80
CA MET A 57 -12.89 -9.55 3.64
C MET A 57 -13.38 -10.83 2.99
N ARG A 58 -12.46 -11.74 2.60
CA ARG A 58 -12.79 -13.03 1.96
C ARG A 58 -13.77 -13.87 2.78
N ALA A 59 -13.71 -13.78 4.11
CA ALA A 59 -14.59 -14.53 5.01
C ALA A 59 -16.05 -14.01 4.99
N ARG A 60 -16.28 -12.75 4.64
CA ARG A 60 -17.57 -12.06 4.87
C ARG A 60 -18.23 -11.50 3.60
N SER A 61 -17.48 -11.22 2.55
CA SER A 61 -17.93 -10.41 1.40
C SER A 61 -18.56 -11.18 0.22
N GLY A 62 -18.89 -12.47 0.39
CA GLY A 62 -19.52 -13.27 -0.66
C GLY A 62 -18.60 -13.50 -1.88
N LYS A 63 -19.18 -13.72 -3.07
CA LYS A 63 -18.40 -13.97 -4.30
C LYS A 63 -17.68 -12.72 -4.78
N ASP A 64 -18.40 -11.60 -4.91
CA ASP A 64 -17.85 -10.38 -5.50
C ASP A 64 -16.66 -9.84 -4.72
N GLY A 65 -16.72 -9.81 -3.38
CA GLY A 65 -15.57 -9.36 -2.60
C GLY A 65 -14.41 -10.36 -2.58
N LYS A 66 -14.63 -11.64 -2.87
CA LYS A 66 -13.53 -12.59 -3.07
C LYS A 66 -12.81 -12.35 -4.40
N GLU A 67 -13.54 -11.95 -5.43
CA GLU A 67 -12.93 -11.56 -6.71
C GLU A 67 -12.14 -10.26 -6.55
N LEU A 68 -12.66 -9.26 -5.83
CA LEU A 68 -11.89 -8.04 -5.52
C LEU A 68 -10.60 -8.35 -4.77
N VAL A 69 -10.67 -9.12 -3.68
CA VAL A 69 -9.44 -9.48 -2.95
C VAL A 69 -8.51 -10.35 -3.80
N ARG A 70 -9.02 -11.13 -4.77
CA ARG A 70 -8.15 -11.86 -5.69
C ARG A 70 -7.44 -10.91 -6.66
N HIS A 71 -8.16 -9.92 -7.19
CA HIS A 71 -7.63 -8.88 -8.07
C HIS A 71 -6.55 -8.08 -7.35
N SER A 72 -6.85 -7.50 -6.18
CA SER A 72 -5.90 -6.72 -5.38
C SER A 72 -4.66 -7.52 -4.96
N MET A 73 -4.80 -8.82 -4.66
CA MET A 73 -3.64 -9.68 -4.41
C MET A 73 -2.76 -9.93 -5.65
N SER A 74 -3.32 -9.83 -6.86
CA SER A 74 -2.53 -9.90 -8.09
C SER A 74 -1.79 -8.59 -8.36
N GLU A 75 -2.37 -7.45 -7.99
CA GLU A 75 -1.71 -6.14 -8.06
C GLU A 75 -0.58 -6.05 -7.06
N HIS A 76 -0.80 -6.50 -5.82
CA HIS A 76 0.25 -6.62 -4.81
C HIS A 76 1.44 -7.45 -5.28
N GLU A 77 1.20 -8.59 -5.95
CA GLU A 77 2.31 -9.41 -6.47
C GLU A 77 3.19 -8.61 -7.43
N ALA A 78 2.60 -7.81 -8.32
CA ALA A 78 3.35 -6.95 -9.25
C ALA A 78 4.06 -5.78 -8.53
N ILE A 79 3.35 -5.10 -7.62
CA ILE A 79 3.87 -3.98 -6.85
C ILE A 79 5.03 -4.43 -5.94
N ASP A 80 4.88 -5.54 -5.22
CA ASP A 80 5.90 -6.10 -4.33
C ASP A 80 7.14 -6.57 -5.12
N GLU A 81 6.96 -7.12 -6.33
CA GLU A 81 8.07 -7.45 -7.23
C GLU A 81 8.86 -6.18 -7.62
N LEU A 82 8.16 -5.10 -7.97
CA LEU A 82 8.78 -3.82 -8.33
C LEU A 82 9.46 -3.15 -7.13
N VAL A 83 8.84 -3.23 -5.94
CA VAL A 83 9.43 -2.76 -4.68
C VAL A 83 10.73 -3.52 -4.39
N ALA A 84 10.74 -4.85 -4.54
CA ALA A 84 11.93 -5.67 -4.33
C ALA A 84 13.05 -5.32 -5.33
N GLU A 85 12.72 -5.07 -6.60
CA GLU A 85 13.67 -4.63 -7.62
C GLU A 85 14.28 -3.27 -7.27
N LEU A 86 13.45 -2.29 -6.92
CA LEU A 86 13.89 -0.93 -6.58
C LEU A 86 14.78 -0.91 -5.33
N LYS A 87 14.53 -1.78 -4.34
CA LYS A 87 15.38 -1.89 -3.15
C LYS A 87 16.80 -2.39 -3.44
N GLU A 88 16.98 -3.17 -4.49
CA GLU A 88 18.27 -3.71 -4.92
C GLU A 88 18.94 -2.83 -6.00
N THR A 89 18.27 -1.78 -6.47
CA THR A 89 18.75 -0.87 -7.52
C THR A 89 19.44 0.33 -6.88
N ASP A 90 20.57 0.77 -7.46
CA ASP A 90 21.24 1.99 -7.02
C ASP A 90 20.34 3.20 -7.34
N PRO A 91 19.94 4.03 -6.36
CA PRO A 91 19.06 5.19 -6.62
C PRO A 91 19.70 6.29 -7.49
N SER A 92 21.00 6.18 -7.79
CA SER A 92 21.68 7.03 -8.78
C SER A 92 21.69 6.44 -10.20
N ASP A 93 21.19 5.22 -10.37
CA ASP A 93 21.00 4.60 -11.68
C ASP A 93 19.93 5.38 -12.47
N PRO A 94 20.20 5.76 -13.73
CA PRO A 94 19.20 6.42 -14.59
C PRO A 94 17.86 5.67 -14.68
N ASP A 95 17.87 4.33 -14.60
CA ASP A 95 16.67 3.51 -14.74
C ASP A 95 15.82 3.50 -13.45
N PHE A 96 16.40 3.89 -12.29
CA PHE A 96 15.67 3.91 -11.02
C PHE A 96 14.45 4.85 -11.06
N ASP A 97 14.61 6.04 -11.64
CA ASP A 97 13.55 7.04 -11.65
C ASP A 97 12.36 6.58 -12.50
N ASP A 98 12.63 5.99 -13.67
CA ASP A 98 11.59 5.47 -14.55
C ASP A 98 10.83 4.32 -13.88
N ARG A 99 11.52 3.40 -13.20
CA ARG A 99 10.89 2.29 -12.44
C ARG A 99 10.13 2.78 -11.21
N PHE A 100 10.60 3.84 -10.55
CA PHE A 100 9.88 4.42 -9.42
C PHE A 100 8.62 5.16 -9.87
N LEU A 101 8.62 5.81 -11.03
CA LEU A 101 7.42 6.40 -11.62
C LEU A 101 6.39 5.33 -12.02
N GLU A 102 6.82 4.19 -12.56
CA GLU A 102 5.94 3.03 -12.79
C GLU A 102 5.31 2.54 -11.49
N LEU A 103 6.10 2.41 -10.41
CA LEU A 103 5.59 2.06 -9.09
C LEU A 103 4.54 3.06 -8.59
N MET A 104 4.76 4.35 -8.81
CA MET A 104 3.81 5.39 -8.43
C MET A 104 2.47 5.21 -9.13
N GLU A 105 2.48 4.98 -10.45
CA GLU A 105 1.27 4.77 -11.24
C GLU A 105 0.49 3.53 -10.77
N ASP A 106 1.17 2.38 -10.62
CA ASP A 106 0.54 1.12 -10.20
C ASP A 106 -0.07 1.22 -8.79
N VAL A 107 0.63 1.86 -7.86
CA VAL A 107 0.17 2.03 -6.47
C VAL A 107 -1.01 3.01 -6.39
N GLU A 108 -0.98 4.10 -7.16
CA GLU A 108 -2.10 5.06 -7.19
C GLU A 108 -3.38 4.44 -7.74
N GLU A 109 -3.28 3.68 -8.85
CA GLU A 109 -4.42 2.94 -9.41
C GLU A 109 -4.98 1.94 -8.39
N HIS A 110 -4.11 1.13 -7.78
CA HIS A 110 -4.49 0.17 -6.75
C HIS A 110 -5.24 0.83 -5.58
N PHE A 111 -4.70 1.92 -5.01
CA PHE A 111 -5.36 2.66 -3.93
C PHE A 111 -6.73 3.22 -4.34
N GLU A 112 -6.86 3.73 -5.57
CA GLU A 112 -8.14 4.22 -6.08
C GLU A 112 -9.18 3.10 -6.20
N GLU A 113 -8.80 1.94 -6.74
CA GLU A 113 -9.68 0.78 -6.86
C GLU A 113 -10.13 0.26 -5.50
N GLU A 114 -9.21 0.12 -4.55
CA GLU A 114 -9.52 -0.30 -3.19
C GLU A 114 -10.54 0.63 -2.52
N GLU A 115 -10.28 1.94 -2.57
CA GLU A 115 -11.12 2.93 -1.93
C GLU A 115 -12.50 3.06 -2.60
N ALA A 116 -12.57 2.88 -3.91
CA ALA A 116 -13.79 2.97 -4.70
C ALA A 116 -14.65 1.70 -4.64
N GLU A 117 -14.03 0.52 -4.62
CA GLU A 117 -14.73 -0.76 -4.75
C GLU A 117 -14.67 -1.62 -3.49
N MET A 118 -13.48 -1.82 -2.92
CA MET A 118 -13.28 -2.74 -1.80
C MET A 118 -13.79 -2.13 -0.48
N PHE A 119 -13.41 -0.90 -0.15
CA PHE A 119 -13.72 -0.28 1.14
C PHE A 119 -15.23 -0.09 1.37
N PRO A 120 -16.05 0.29 0.37
CA PRO A 120 -17.50 0.32 0.54
C PRO A 120 -18.09 -1.07 0.88
N LYS A 121 -17.57 -2.14 0.27
CA LYS A 121 -18.02 -3.51 0.56
C LYS A 121 -17.51 -4.00 1.92
N ALA A 122 -16.33 -3.56 2.35
CA ALA A 122 -15.75 -3.87 3.65
C ALA A 122 -16.60 -3.38 4.83
N ARG A 123 -17.51 -2.44 4.62
CA ARG A 123 -18.50 -2.01 5.63
C ARG A 123 -19.39 -3.15 6.13
N ILE A 124 -19.49 -4.27 5.40
CA ILE A 124 -20.17 -5.49 5.86
C ILE A 124 -19.56 -6.07 7.15
N LEU A 125 -18.28 -5.81 7.41
CA LEU A 125 -17.56 -6.21 8.62
C LEU A 125 -18.08 -5.47 9.86
N GLY A 126 -18.72 -4.30 9.69
CA GLY A 126 -19.35 -3.56 10.78
C GLY A 126 -18.37 -3.29 11.92
N LYS A 127 -18.71 -3.74 13.14
CA LYS A 127 -17.86 -3.56 14.33
C LYS A 127 -16.56 -4.37 14.31
N GLU A 128 -16.45 -5.37 13.44
CA GLU A 128 -15.19 -6.13 13.29
C GLU A 128 -14.07 -5.23 12.75
N LEU A 129 -14.39 -4.15 12.01
CA LEU A 129 -13.42 -3.17 11.53
C LEU A 129 -12.63 -2.49 12.65
N ASP A 130 -13.23 -2.30 13.83
CA ASP A 130 -12.52 -1.72 14.99
C ASP A 130 -11.52 -2.71 15.57
N VAL A 131 -11.81 -4.01 15.52
CA VAL A 131 -10.91 -5.07 15.98
C VAL A 131 -9.76 -5.22 14.99
N ILE A 132 -10.08 -5.33 13.70
CA ILE A 132 -9.12 -5.43 12.62
C ILE A 132 -8.19 -4.21 12.63
N GLY A 133 -8.73 -3.00 12.82
CA GLY A 133 -7.91 -1.80 12.90
C GLY A 133 -6.89 -1.82 14.04
N ARG A 134 -7.23 -2.41 15.19
CA ARG A 134 -6.24 -2.60 16.27
C ARG A 134 -5.17 -3.61 15.89
N GLN A 135 -5.55 -4.72 15.26
CA GLN A 135 -4.59 -5.73 14.80
C GLN A 135 -3.63 -5.17 13.75
N ILE A 136 -4.15 -4.41 12.80
CA ILE A 136 -3.34 -3.70 11.80
C ILE A 136 -2.36 -2.76 12.49
N GLN A 137 -2.82 -1.91 13.43
CA GLN A 137 -1.93 -0.98 14.11
C GLN A 137 -0.84 -1.70 14.91
N GLU A 138 -1.19 -2.76 15.64
CA GLU A 138 -0.23 -3.57 16.41
C GLU A 138 0.83 -4.22 15.51
N GLU A 139 0.42 -4.75 14.36
CA GLU A 139 1.36 -5.37 13.39
C GLU A 139 2.28 -4.30 12.78
N LYS A 140 1.74 -3.15 12.38
CA LYS A 140 2.55 -2.04 11.85
C LYS A 140 3.58 -1.54 12.86
N ASP A 141 3.20 -1.43 14.12
CA ASP A 141 4.13 -1.01 15.19
C ASP A 141 5.25 -2.05 15.36
N SER A 142 4.93 -3.34 15.26
CA SER A 142 5.91 -4.44 15.29
C SER A 142 6.88 -4.39 14.10
N LEU A 143 6.38 -4.19 12.87
CA LEU A 143 7.20 -4.14 11.64
C LEU A 143 8.11 -2.90 11.55
N ARG A 144 7.79 -1.84 12.28
CA ARG A 144 8.60 -0.60 12.32
C ARG A 144 9.72 -0.62 13.35
N THR A 145 9.75 -1.60 14.24
CA THR A 145 10.72 -1.74 15.34
C THR A 145 12.01 -2.42 14.87
#